data_AF-A0A929UUC9-F1
#
_entry.id   AF-A0A929UUC9-F1
#
_cell.length_a   1.000
_cell.length_b   1.000
_cell.length_c   1.000
_cell.angle_alpha   90.00
_cell.angle_beta   90.00
_cell.angle_gamma   90.00
#
_symmetry.space_group_name_H-M   'P 1'
#
loop_
_entity.id
_entity.type
_entity.pdbx_description
1 polymer ?
#
loop_
_entity_poly.entity_id
_entity_poly.type
_entity_poly.pdbx_seq_one_letter_code
_entity_poly.pdbx_strand_id
1 'polypeptide(L)'
;MDDIRDLCGEEGIHEMNVLFFDWKDYAKEDAVEIFKELGHEVQVFTWEWQDVGNAPEIEVQLQKIGASFDCVFSFNYIPFLTKICEKLAIPYVCLVYDSPHLTLFSKEVNCKVNHIYAFDRKMVNDLQKEGVNTIRYSTLGVNVKRIERLLAPLKGRPPEHEISFLGQLYNGDAYNFYDQISYLPAHLKGRLDAVITAQKQIFGMDLIGDKDVISDEIQKELHQFVKFDLTGRFKLNEDRILLD
;
A
#
# COMPACT_ATOMS: atom_id res chain seq x y z
N MET A 1 4.22 -15.11 6.82
CA MET A 1 4.56 -16.30 6.02
C MET A 1 3.81 -17.54 6.48
N ASP A 2 3.24 -17.58 7.69
CA ASP A 2 2.37 -18.69 8.10
C ASP A 2 1.01 -18.67 7.39
N ASP A 3 0.47 -17.52 6.98
CA ASP A 3 -0.88 -17.46 6.35
C ASP A 3 -0.94 -17.83 4.85
N ILE A 4 0.20 -17.98 4.13
CA ILE A 4 0.15 -18.69 2.81
C ILE A 4 -0.20 -20.16 3.06
N ARG A 5 0.19 -20.74 4.19
CA ARG A 5 -0.17 -22.12 4.54
C ARG A 5 -1.67 -22.27 4.81
N ASP A 6 -2.34 -21.21 5.27
CA ASP A 6 -3.81 -21.22 5.45
C ASP A 6 -4.57 -21.32 4.12
N LEU A 7 -3.99 -20.87 3.01
CA LEU A 7 -4.50 -21.13 1.65
C LEU A 7 -4.17 -22.55 1.17
N CYS A 8 -3.16 -23.20 1.76
CA CYS A 8 -2.71 -24.55 1.41
C CYS A 8 -3.38 -25.66 2.24
N GLY A 9 -4.30 -25.36 3.17
CA GLY A 9 -4.94 -26.39 4.01
C GLY A 9 -3.99 -27.07 4.99
N GLU A 10 -4.51 -27.96 5.84
CA GLU A 10 -3.79 -28.59 6.96
C GLU A 10 -2.64 -29.54 6.53
N GLU A 11 -2.40 -29.76 5.23
CA GLU A 11 -1.46 -30.76 4.68
C GLU A 11 -0.21 -30.16 4.01
N GLY A 12 0.45 -29.20 4.68
CA GLY A 12 1.75 -28.69 4.23
C GLY A 12 1.67 -27.71 3.05
N ILE A 13 2.83 -27.28 2.54
CA ILE A 13 2.89 -26.34 1.41
C ILE A 13 2.51 -27.12 0.14
N HIS A 14 1.25 -27.05 -0.27
CA HIS A 14 0.85 -27.49 -1.61
C HIS A 14 1.48 -26.55 -2.63
N GLU A 15 2.09 -27.13 -3.68
CA GLU A 15 2.53 -26.39 -4.86
C GLU A 15 1.32 -25.63 -5.43
N MET A 16 1.51 -24.35 -5.75
CA MET A 16 0.47 -23.46 -6.25
C MET A 16 0.94 -22.80 -7.53
N ASN A 17 0.00 -22.55 -8.44
CA ASN A 17 0.16 -21.68 -9.60
C ASN A 17 -0.32 -20.29 -9.22
N VAL A 18 0.61 -19.34 -9.12
CA VAL A 18 0.34 -17.96 -8.71
C VAL A 18 0.37 -17.03 -9.92
N LEU A 19 -0.70 -16.26 -10.11
CA LEU A 19 -0.70 -15.13 -11.05
C LEU A 19 -0.21 -13.88 -10.33
N PHE A 20 1.02 -13.48 -10.58
CA PHE A 20 1.60 -12.26 -10.05
C PHE A 20 1.20 -11.07 -10.92
N PHE A 21 0.36 -10.17 -10.41
CA PHE A 21 0.03 -8.91 -11.08
C PHE A 21 1.07 -7.85 -10.73
N ASP A 22 1.90 -7.51 -11.71
CA ASP A 22 2.99 -6.55 -11.60
C ASP A 22 2.58 -5.20 -12.16
N TRP A 23 2.51 -4.17 -11.31
CA TRP A 23 2.24 -2.80 -11.73
C TRP A 23 3.51 -1.95 -11.94
N LYS A 24 4.64 -2.61 -12.21
CA LYS A 24 6.03 -2.10 -12.16
C LYS A 24 6.53 -1.93 -10.72
N ASP A 25 6.27 -2.95 -9.91
CA ASP A 25 6.65 -2.98 -8.50
C ASP A 25 8.16 -3.24 -8.32
N TYR A 26 8.79 -2.51 -7.40
CA TYR A 26 10.24 -2.64 -7.12
C TYR A 26 10.63 -3.98 -6.47
N ALA A 27 9.71 -4.60 -5.74
CA ALA A 27 9.93 -5.85 -5.00
C ALA A 27 9.48 -7.08 -5.80
N LYS A 28 9.01 -6.92 -7.05
CA LYS A 28 8.60 -8.03 -7.93
C LYS A 28 9.64 -9.14 -8.01
N GLU A 29 10.89 -8.80 -8.33
CA GLU A 29 11.94 -9.80 -8.53
C GLU A 29 12.17 -10.63 -7.27
N ASP A 30 12.17 -9.96 -6.11
CA ASP A 30 12.30 -10.61 -4.81
C ASP A 30 11.11 -11.53 -4.51
N ALA A 31 9.89 -11.08 -4.75
CA ALA A 31 8.71 -11.91 -4.52
C ALA A 31 8.68 -13.14 -5.44
N VAL A 32 8.98 -12.98 -6.74
CA VAL A 32 9.01 -14.09 -7.70
C VAL A 32 10.09 -15.11 -7.33
N GLU A 33 11.28 -14.66 -6.89
CA GLU A 33 12.33 -15.58 -6.39
C GLU A 33 11.83 -16.37 -5.18
N ILE A 34 11.24 -15.70 -4.19
CA ILE A 34 10.77 -16.35 -2.96
C ILE A 34 9.63 -17.34 -3.22
N PHE A 35 8.65 -17.01 -4.06
CA PHE A 35 7.59 -17.96 -4.43
C PHE A 35 8.15 -19.24 -5.05
N LYS A 36 9.12 -19.12 -5.96
CA LYS A 36 9.77 -20.27 -6.60
C LYS A 36 10.58 -21.09 -5.59
N GLU A 37 11.30 -20.44 -4.67
CA GLU A 37 12.02 -21.13 -3.60
C GLU A 37 11.11 -21.89 -2.64
N LEU A 38 9.87 -21.41 -2.45
CA LEU A 38 8.84 -22.08 -1.67
C LEU A 38 8.15 -23.23 -2.41
N GLY A 39 8.52 -23.48 -3.68
CA GLY A 39 7.96 -24.55 -4.50
C GLY A 39 6.65 -24.18 -5.19
N HIS A 40 6.41 -22.89 -5.46
CA HIS A 40 5.26 -22.44 -6.23
C HIS A 40 5.68 -22.02 -7.65
N GLU A 41 4.78 -22.25 -8.61
CA GLU A 41 4.91 -21.72 -9.96
C GLU A 41 4.33 -20.31 -10.05
N VAL A 42 5.02 -19.42 -10.78
CA VAL A 42 4.64 -18.00 -10.85
C VAL A 42 4.62 -17.54 -12.29
N GLN A 43 3.45 -17.07 -12.74
CA GLN A 43 3.32 -16.33 -13.99
C GLN A 43 3.14 -14.85 -13.69
N VAL A 44 3.99 -14.01 -14.28
CA VAL A 44 3.90 -12.55 -14.14
C VAL A 44 3.02 -11.98 -15.24
N PHE A 45 2.04 -11.16 -14.85
CA PHE A 45 1.24 -10.32 -15.72
C PHE A 45 1.54 -8.85 -15.40
N THR A 46 2.25 -8.16 -16.30
CA THR A 46 2.66 -6.77 -16.09
C THR A 46 1.69 -5.80 -16.75
N TRP A 47 1.27 -4.76 -16.02
CA TRP A 47 0.44 -3.68 -16.54
C TRP A 47 0.69 -2.33 -15.84
N GLU A 48 0.48 -1.19 -16.49
CA GLU A 48 0.70 0.12 -15.85
C GLU A 48 -0.42 0.49 -14.86
N TRP A 49 -0.05 1.00 -13.67
CA TRP A 49 -1.00 1.37 -12.63
C TRP A 49 -2.07 2.36 -13.09
N GLN A 50 -1.71 3.33 -13.94
CA GLN A 50 -2.60 4.40 -14.42
C GLN A 50 -3.85 3.87 -15.15
N ASP A 51 -3.77 2.67 -15.71
CA ASP A 51 -4.83 2.07 -16.53
C ASP A 51 -5.68 1.04 -15.76
N VAL A 52 -5.31 0.72 -14.52
CA VAL A 52 -5.95 -0.33 -13.72
C VAL A 52 -7.40 0.06 -13.41
N GLY A 53 -8.35 -0.72 -13.94
CA GLY A 53 -9.79 -0.48 -13.80
C GLY A 53 -10.40 0.46 -14.84
N ASN A 54 -9.60 1.01 -15.76
CA ASN A 54 -10.07 1.83 -16.89
C ASN A 54 -9.84 1.19 -18.27
N ALA A 55 -9.26 -0.02 -18.31
CA ALA A 55 -8.95 -0.77 -19.53
C ALA A 55 -9.70 -2.12 -19.57
N PRO A 56 -10.86 -2.20 -20.27
CA PRO A 56 -11.67 -3.41 -20.38
C PRO A 56 -10.91 -4.64 -20.94
N GLU A 57 -9.89 -4.40 -21.77
CA GLU A 57 -9.04 -5.44 -22.34
C GLU A 57 -8.26 -6.22 -21.27
N ILE A 58 -7.84 -5.56 -20.19
CA ILE A 58 -7.15 -6.22 -19.07
C ILE A 58 -8.12 -7.18 -18.38
N GLU A 59 -9.36 -6.74 -18.15
CA GLU A 59 -10.38 -7.56 -17.50
C GLU A 59 -10.63 -8.84 -18.30
N VAL A 60 -10.76 -8.71 -19.63
CA VAL A 60 -10.94 -9.87 -20.52
C VAL A 60 -9.74 -10.81 -20.48
N GLN A 61 -8.52 -10.29 -20.47
CA GLN A 61 -7.31 -11.12 -20.41
C GLN A 61 -7.18 -11.83 -19.06
N LEU A 62 -7.31 -11.11 -17.96
CA LEU A 62 -7.24 -11.67 -16.60
C LEU A 62 -8.37 -12.67 -16.33
N GLN A 63 -9.57 -12.47 -16.87
CA GLN A 63 -10.64 -13.48 -16.76
C GLN A 63 -10.33 -14.74 -17.56
N LYS A 64 -9.69 -14.63 -18.72
CA LYS A 64 -9.31 -15.78 -19.55
C LYS A 64 -8.23 -16.63 -18.90
N ILE A 65 -7.21 -15.99 -18.32
CA ILE A 65 -6.07 -16.71 -17.73
C ILE A 65 -6.27 -17.01 -16.25
N GLY A 66 -7.02 -16.19 -15.51
CA GLY A 66 -7.07 -16.24 -14.05
C GLY A 66 -7.64 -17.54 -13.50
N ALA A 67 -8.58 -18.18 -14.20
CA ALA A 67 -9.19 -19.44 -13.77
C ALA A 67 -8.22 -20.65 -13.77
N SER A 68 -7.03 -20.53 -14.37
CA SER A 68 -6.00 -21.57 -14.32
C SER A 68 -5.00 -21.41 -13.17
N PHE A 69 -5.21 -20.44 -12.27
CA PHE A 69 -4.34 -20.16 -11.13
C PHE A 69 -5.05 -20.45 -9.81
N ASP A 70 -4.25 -20.82 -8.81
CA ASP A 70 -4.73 -21.09 -7.45
C ASP A 70 -4.94 -19.79 -6.67
N CYS A 71 -4.21 -18.73 -7.00
CA CYS A 71 -4.46 -17.38 -6.48
C CYS A 71 -3.87 -16.28 -7.39
N VAL A 72 -4.34 -15.05 -7.17
CA VAL A 72 -3.71 -13.84 -7.71
C VAL A 72 -2.93 -13.16 -6.59
N PHE A 73 -1.71 -12.72 -6.88
CA PHE A 73 -0.87 -11.96 -5.96
C PHE A 73 -0.56 -10.57 -6.52
N SER A 74 -0.61 -9.53 -5.68
CA SER A 74 0.00 -8.23 -6.00
C SER A 74 0.67 -7.60 -4.79
N PHE A 75 1.69 -6.79 -5.04
CA PHE A 75 2.05 -5.75 -4.07
C PHE A 75 1.03 -4.62 -4.13
N ASN A 76 0.73 -4.06 -2.97
CA ASN A 76 -0.35 -3.10 -2.74
C ASN A 76 -1.73 -3.64 -3.13
N TYR A 77 -2.77 -3.10 -2.49
CA TYR A 77 -4.13 -3.53 -2.73
C TYR A 77 -4.71 -2.86 -3.98
N ILE A 78 -5.31 -3.67 -4.85
CA ILE A 78 -5.86 -3.25 -6.15
C ILE A 78 -7.33 -3.70 -6.23
N PRO A 79 -8.30 -2.80 -5.98
CA PRO A 79 -9.74 -3.16 -5.97
C PRO A 79 -10.25 -3.80 -7.26
N PHE A 80 -9.62 -3.48 -8.39
CA PHE A 80 -9.92 -4.09 -9.68
C PHE A 80 -9.66 -5.61 -9.69
N LEU A 81 -8.58 -6.06 -9.06
CA LEU A 81 -8.25 -7.49 -8.97
C LEU A 81 -9.26 -8.23 -8.11
N THR A 82 -9.76 -7.62 -7.02
CA THR A 82 -10.84 -8.22 -6.21
C THR A 82 -12.07 -8.53 -7.06
N LYS A 83 -12.50 -7.61 -7.93
CA LYS A 83 -13.67 -7.84 -8.81
C LYS A 83 -13.48 -9.00 -9.77
N ILE A 84 -12.26 -9.17 -10.28
CA ILE A 84 -11.94 -10.28 -11.18
C ILE A 84 -11.89 -11.59 -10.39
N CYS A 85 -11.19 -11.60 -9.25
CA CYS A 85 -11.03 -12.79 -8.42
C CYS A 85 -12.38 -13.26 -7.85
N GLU A 86 -13.28 -12.34 -7.50
CA GLU A 86 -14.65 -12.65 -7.08
C GLU A 86 -15.45 -13.34 -8.20
N LYS A 87 -15.33 -12.86 -9.46
CA LYS A 87 -15.99 -13.51 -10.62
C LYS A 87 -15.43 -14.90 -10.92
N LEU A 88 -14.13 -15.08 -10.70
CA LEU A 88 -13.42 -16.34 -10.96
C LEU A 88 -13.50 -17.32 -9.78
N ALA A 89 -13.99 -16.88 -8.62
CA ALA A 89 -13.99 -17.61 -7.36
C ALA A 89 -12.59 -18.10 -6.92
N ILE A 90 -11.56 -17.27 -7.15
CA ILE A 90 -10.18 -17.54 -6.73
C ILE A 90 -9.73 -16.55 -5.64
N PRO A 91 -8.84 -16.94 -4.71
CA PRO A 91 -8.24 -16.03 -3.73
C PRO A 91 -7.42 -14.90 -4.37
N TYR A 92 -7.57 -13.69 -3.83
CA TYR A 92 -6.72 -12.54 -4.10
C TYR A 92 -5.86 -12.22 -2.87
N VAL A 93 -4.55 -12.38 -2.99
CA VAL A 93 -3.56 -12.12 -1.96
C VAL A 93 -2.84 -10.82 -2.28
N CYS A 94 -2.68 -9.92 -1.30
CA CYS A 94 -1.81 -8.77 -1.49
C CYS A 94 -1.02 -8.39 -0.24
N LEU A 95 0.16 -7.86 -0.46
CA LEU A 95 1.02 -7.29 0.57
C LEU A 95 1.15 -5.78 0.35
N VAL A 96 0.58 -5.01 1.26
CA VAL A 96 0.57 -3.55 1.25
C VAL A 96 1.78 -3.03 2.02
N TYR A 97 2.62 -2.26 1.34
CA TYR A 97 3.78 -1.60 1.94
C TYR A 97 3.67 -0.07 1.99
N ASP A 98 2.65 0.50 1.37
CA ASP A 98 2.35 1.92 1.47
C ASP A 98 1.47 2.23 2.68
N SER A 99 1.73 3.34 3.36
CA SER A 99 0.84 3.92 4.36
C SER A 99 0.88 5.45 4.28
N PRO A 100 -0.28 6.13 4.13
CA PRO A 100 -1.60 5.53 3.90
C PRO A 100 -1.73 4.92 2.49
N HIS A 101 -2.39 3.76 2.39
CA HIS A 101 -2.74 3.17 1.09
C HIS A 101 -4.24 3.37 0.80
N LEU A 102 -4.58 4.42 0.05
CA LEU A 102 -5.96 4.89 -0.13
C LEU A 102 -6.94 3.82 -0.65
N THR A 103 -6.46 2.86 -1.45
CA THR A 103 -7.36 1.84 -2.01
C THR A 103 -7.89 0.87 -0.96
N LEU A 104 -7.27 0.77 0.21
CA LEU A 104 -7.79 -0.03 1.33
C LEU A 104 -9.16 0.45 1.82
N PHE A 105 -9.54 1.67 1.51
CA PHE A 105 -10.84 2.23 1.84
C PHE A 105 -11.88 1.98 0.73
N SER A 106 -11.57 1.18 -0.29
CA SER A 106 -12.55 0.82 -1.33
C SER A 106 -13.64 -0.10 -0.79
N LYS A 107 -14.82 -0.07 -1.41
CA LYS A 107 -15.93 -0.95 -1.03
C LYS A 107 -15.62 -2.44 -1.18
N GLU A 108 -14.68 -2.78 -2.06
CA GLU A 108 -14.26 -4.16 -2.35
C GLU A 108 -13.34 -4.74 -1.26
N VAL A 109 -12.77 -3.92 -0.36
CA VAL A 109 -11.74 -4.36 0.61
C VAL A 109 -12.16 -5.59 1.41
N ASN A 110 -13.44 -5.65 1.82
CA ASN A 110 -14.00 -6.70 2.66
C ASN A 110 -14.62 -7.88 1.86
N CYS A 111 -14.32 -7.99 0.56
CA CYS A 111 -14.74 -9.15 -0.23
C CYS A 111 -14.06 -10.42 0.28
N LYS A 112 -14.81 -11.52 0.42
CA LYS A 112 -14.33 -12.77 1.05
C LYS A 112 -13.16 -13.43 0.33
N VAL A 113 -12.96 -13.13 -0.96
CA VAL A 113 -11.82 -13.65 -1.73
C VAL A 113 -10.51 -12.94 -1.36
N ASN A 114 -10.55 -11.83 -0.65
CA ASN A 114 -9.38 -11.02 -0.33
C ASN A 114 -8.64 -11.56 0.90
N HIS A 115 -7.31 -11.64 0.78
CA HIS A 115 -6.34 -11.91 1.83
C HIS A 115 -5.31 -10.77 1.83
N ILE A 116 -5.59 -9.72 2.58
CA ILE A 116 -4.83 -8.47 2.57
C ILE A 116 -3.89 -8.44 3.76
N TYR A 117 -2.60 -8.21 3.51
CA TYR A 117 -1.57 -8.06 4.54
C TYR A 117 -1.02 -6.65 4.50
N ALA A 118 -0.98 -5.95 5.63
CA ALA A 118 -0.45 -4.59 5.72
C ALA A 118 0.50 -4.43 6.91
N PHE A 119 1.54 -3.62 6.74
CA PHE A 119 2.55 -3.40 7.78
C PHE A 119 2.17 -2.36 8.83
N ASP A 120 1.27 -1.45 8.50
CA ASP A 120 0.80 -0.44 9.43
C ASP A 120 -0.26 -1.05 10.36
N ARG A 121 0.15 -1.34 11.60
CA ARG A 121 -0.74 -1.92 12.62
C ARG A 121 -1.90 -0.98 12.97
N LYS A 122 -1.70 0.33 12.96
CA LYS A 122 -2.77 1.29 13.23
C LYS A 122 -3.80 1.24 12.12
N MET A 123 -3.36 1.27 10.85
CA MET A 123 -4.25 1.15 9.70
C MET A 123 -5.09 -0.14 9.74
N VAL A 124 -4.44 -1.28 10.02
CA VAL A 124 -5.12 -2.58 10.16
C VAL A 124 -6.18 -2.53 11.25
N ASN A 125 -5.82 -2.04 12.45
CA ASN A 125 -6.74 -1.96 13.57
C ASN A 125 -7.92 -1.03 13.29
N ASP A 126 -7.69 0.10 12.62
CA ASP A 126 -8.75 1.04 12.28
C ASP A 126 -9.75 0.42 11.29
N LEU A 127 -9.26 -0.23 10.22
CA LEU A 127 -10.11 -0.93 9.25
C LEU A 127 -10.88 -2.11 9.87
N GLN A 128 -10.25 -2.87 10.78
CA GLN A 128 -10.92 -3.95 11.50
C GLN A 128 -12.04 -3.44 12.41
N LYS A 129 -11.86 -2.31 13.08
CA LYS A 129 -12.94 -1.65 13.85
C LYS A 129 -14.10 -1.19 12.97
N GLU A 130 -13.82 -0.83 11.72
CA GLU A 130 -14.82 -0.51 10.70
C GLU A 130 -15.47 -1.75 10.07
N GLY A 131 -15.08 -2.96 10.50
CA GLY A 131 -15.68 -4.22 10.08
C GLY A 131 -15.01 -4.92 8.91
N VAL A 132 -13.80 -4.50 8.51
CA VAL A 132 -13.00 -5.18 7.49
C VAL A 132 -12.30 -6.40 8.10
N ASN A 133 -12.74 -7.61 7.72
CA ASN A 133 -12.26 -8.88 8.29
C ASN A 133 -11.21 -9.58 7.40
N THR A 134 -10.96 -9.04 6.21
CA THR A 134 -10.07 -9.60 5.17
C THR A 134 -8.63 -9.08 5.28
N ILE A 135 -8.39 -8.12 6.18
CA ILE A 135 -7.09 -7.49 6.41
C ILE A 135 -6.42 -8.00 7.68
N ARG A 136 -5.12 -8.28 7.57
CA ARG A 136 -4.25 -8.76 8.66
C ARG A 136 -2.96 -7.96 8.71
N TYR A 137 -2.39 -7.86 9.91
CA TYR A 137 -1.07 -7.27 10.10
C TYR A 137 0.03 -8.23 9.61
N SER A 138 0.99 -7.72 8.86
CA SER A 138 2.22 -8.44 8.51
C SER A 138 3.39 -7.47 8.45
N THR A 139 4.55 -7.86 8.98
CA THR A 139 5.78 -7.08 8.81
C THR A 139 6.20 -7.02 7.35
N LEU A 140 6.88 -5.93 6.96
CA LEU A 140 7.62 -5.90 5.71
C LEU A 140 8.82 -6.84 5.79
N GLY A 141 9.03 -7.62 4.74
CA GLY A 141 10.16 -8.54 4.60
C GLY A 141 11.10 -8.09 3.49
N VAL A 142 12.33 -8.59 3.55
CA VAL A 142 13.33 -8.44 2.48
C VAL A 142 13.80 -9.81 2.03
N ASN A 143 14.25 -9.92 0.78
CA ASN A 143 14.93 -11.12 0.30
C ASN A 143 16.34 -11.19 0.90
N VAL A 144 16.45 -11.83 2.06
CA VAL A 144 17.71 -11.94 2.81
C VAL A 144 18.81 -12.59 1.96
N LYS A 145 18.48 -13.63 1.19
CA LYS A 145 19.45 -14.31 0.31
C LYS A 145 19.99 -13.37 -0.76
N ARG A 146 19.15 -12.53 -1.37
CA ARG A 146 19.63 -11.50 -2.32
C ARG A 146 20.55 -10.51 -1.63
N ILE A 147 20.17 -10.00 -0.46
CA ILE A 147 21.01 -9.07 0.31
C ILE A 147 22.36 -9.72 0.68
N GLU A 148 22.36 -10.98 1.13
CA GLU A 148 23.59 -11.72 1.42
C GLU A 148 24.50 -11.87 0.19
N ARG A 149 23.93 -12.19 -0.98
CA ARG A 149 24.68 -12.25 -2.25
C ARG A 149 25.29 -10.90 -2.61
N LEU A 150 24.55 -9.80 -2.42
CA LEU A 150 25.05 -8.44 -2.66
C LEU A 150 26.18 -8.04 -1.69
N LEU A 151 26.11 -8.51 -0.44
CA LEU A 151 27.11 -8.22 0.59
C LEU A 151 28.32 -9.16 0.57
N ALA A 152 28.24 -10.31 -0.11
CA ALA A 152 29.32 -11.30 -0.16
C ALA A 152 30.69 -10.71 -0.57
N PRO A 153 30.82 -9.81 -1.57
CA PRO A 153 32.09 -9.19 -1.92
C PRO A 153 32.65 -8.22 -0.87
N LEU A 154 31.80 -7.76 0.06
CA LEU A 154 32.15 -6.83 1.13
C LEU A 154 32.46 -7.54 2.46
N LYS A 155 32.32 -8.87 2.50
CA LYS A 155 32.52 -9.66 3.72
C LYS A 155 33.91 -9.41 4.33
N GLY A 156 33.94 -9.05 5.60
CA GLY A 156 35.17 -8.74 6.35
C GLY A 156 35.70 -7.32 6.18
N ARG A 157 35.04 -6.47 5.38
CA ARG A 157 35.37 -5.04 5.31
C ARG A 157 34.68 -4.30 6.46
N PRO A 158 35.38 -3.42 7.19
CA PRO A 158 34.74 -2.56 8.18
C PRO A 158 33.79 -1.56 7.49
N PRO A 159 32.72 -1.11 8.15
CA PRO A 159 31.93 0.02 7.67
C PRO A 159 32.81 1.26 7.49
N GLU A 160 32.65 1.96 6.38
CA GLU A 160 33.39 3.20 6.11
C GLU A 160 32.86 4.39 6.92
N HIS A 161 31.56 4.37 7.23
CA HIS A 161 30.85 5.42 7.95
C HIS A 161 30.16 4.84 9.18
N GLU A 162 30.19 5.56 10.30
CA GLU A 162 29.47 5.17 11.52
C GLU A 162 27.95 5.30 11.35
N ILE A 163 27.51 6.27 10.55
CA ILE A 163 26.10 6.56 10.28
C ILE A 163 25.93 6.66 8.77
N SER A 164 24.90 6.01 8.24
CA SER A 164 24.51 6.07 6.83
C SER A 164 23.01 6.24 6.72
N PHE A 165 22.58 7.19 5.89
CA PHE A 165 21.18 7.39 5.56
C PHE A 165 20.91 6.74 4.21
N LEU A 166 20.02 5.75 4.19
CA LEU A 166 19.60 5.06 2.99
C LEU A 166 18.13 5.40 2.72
N GLY A 167 17.87 6.03 1.58
CA GLY A 167 16.52 6.39 1.16
C GLY A 167 16.53 7.57 0.21
N GLN A 168 15.34 8.00 -0.17
CA GLN A 168 15.14 9.25 -0.90
C GLN A 168 14.64 10.32 0.07
N LEU A 169 15.08 11.56 -0.14
CA LEU A 169 14.57 12.72 0.61
C LEU A 169 13.23 13.23 0.04
N TYR A 170 12.69 12.57 -1.00
CA TYR A 170 11.50 13.00 -1.75
C TYR A 170 11.56 14.48 -2.18
N ASN A 171 12.75 14.97 -2.51
CA ASN A 171 12.97 16.35 -2.90
C ASN A 171 12.32 16.63 -4.28
N GLY A 172 11.53 17.70 -4.37
CA GLY A 172 10.96 18.21 -5.61
C GLY A 172 9.45 18.44 -5.55
N ASP A 173 8.92 19.17 -6.53
CA ASP A 173 7.50 19.55 -6.55
C ASP A 173 6.56 18.35 -6.62
N ALA A 174 7.00 17.20 -7.18
CA ALA A 174 6.16 16.03 -7.43
C ALA A 174 5.47 15.42 -6.19
N TYR A 175 6.04 15.63 -4.99
CA TYR A 175 5.48 15.15 -3.72
C TYR A 175 5.18 16.28 -2.73
N ASN A 176 5.37 17.53 -3.14
CA ASN A 176 5.06 18.70 -2.33
C ASN A 176 3.63 19.19 -2.62
N PHE A 177 2.64 18.36 -2.28
CA PHE A 177 1.24 18.66 -2.56
C PHE A 177 0.77 19.95 -1.90
N TYR A 178 1.28 20.26 -0.71
CA TYR A 178 0.90 21.45 0.04
C TYR A 178 1.29 22.76 -0.68
N ASP A 179 2.53 22.88 -1.15
CA ASP A 179 2.98 24.10 -1.84
C ASP A 179 2.37 24.26 -3.24
N GLN A 180 1.83 23.18 -3.82
CA GLN A 180 1.04 23.25 -5.06
C GLN A 180 -0.34 23.90 -4.85
N ILE A 181 -0.84 23.98 -3.61
CA ILE A 181 -2.15 24.58 -3.31
C ILE A 181 -2.00 26.11 -3.24
N SER A 182 -2.01 26.76 -4.41
CA SER A 182 -1.81 28.20 -4.54
C SER A 182 -3.05 29.07 -4.26
N TYR A 183 -4.20 28.45 -3.97
CA TYR A 183 -5.51 29.11 -3.90
C TYR A 183 -6.11 29.15 -2.48
N LEU A 184 -5.35 28.74 -1.45
CA LEU A 184 -5.80 28.87 -0.07
C LEU A 184 -5.90 30.35 0.37
N PRO A 185 -6.91 30.72 1.17
CA PRO A 185 -6.94 32.01 1.84
C PRO A 185 -5.67 32.27 2.67
N ALA A 186 -5.23 33.53 2.72
CA ALA A 186 -3.98 33.91 3.38
C ALA A 186 -3.93 33.53 4.87
N HIS A 187 -5.05 33.61 5.59
CA HIS A 187 -5.11 33.22 7.00
C HIS A 187 -4.99 31.71 7.20
N LEU A 188 -5.60 30.90 6.32
CA LEU A 188 -5.47 29.44 6.35
C LEU A 188 -4.05 29.01 5.99
N LYS A 189 -3.49 29.55 4.90
CA LYS A 189 -2.11 29.26 4.48
C LYS A 189 -1.13 29.63 5.59
N GLY A 190 -1.23 30.85 6.13
CA GLY A 190 -0.36 31.32 7.20
C GLY A 190 -0.46 30.50 8.49
N ARG A 191 -1.66 30.03 8.85
CA ARG A 191 -1.83 29.12 10.00
C ARG A 191 -1.15 27.78 9.76
N LEU A 192 -1.39 27.14 8.61
CA LEU A 192 -0.76 25.88 8.25
C LEU A 192 0.76 26.00 8.18
N ASP A 193 1.30 27.07 7.59
CA ASP A 193 2.74 27.35 7.56
C ASP A 193 3.33 27.47 8.96
N ALA A 194 2.64 28.14 9.89
CA ALA A 194 3.07 28.26 11.27
C ALA A 194 3.09 26.91 11.99
N VAL A 195 2.04 26.08 11.80
CA VAL A 195 1.95 24.74 12.39
C VAL A 195 3.03 23.81 11.83
N ILE A 196 3.21 23.77 10.51
CA ILE A 196 4.27 22.98 9.85
C ILE A 196 5.66 23.44 10.33
N THR A 197 5.88 24.74 10.46
CA THR A 197 7.15 25.29 10.94
C THR A 197 7.43 24.88 12.39
N ALA A 198 6.41 24.91 13.25
CA ALA A 198 6.51 24.47 14.64
C ALA A 198 6.77 22.96 14.74
N GLN A 199 6.02 22.15 13.97
CA GLN A 199 6.15 20.69 13.95
C GLN A 199 7.56 20.23 13.58
N LYS A 200 8.22 20.92 12.64
CA LYS A 200 9.61 20.62 12.25
C LYS A 200 10.63 20.80 13.38
N GLN A 201 10.30 21.55 14.43
CA GLN A 201 11.19 21.81 15.57
C GLN A 201 10.87 20.95 16.80
N ILE A 202 9.76 20.21 16.79
CA ILE A 202 9.27 19.45 17.95
C ILE A 202 9.22 17.97 17.59
N PHE A 203 10.10 17.20 18.21
CA PHE A 203 10.11 15.75 18.08
C PHE A 203 9.12 15.10 19.06
N GLY A 204 8.36 14.10 18.60
CA GLY A 204 7.51 13.26 19.46
C GLY A 204 6.12 13.82 19.75
N MET A 205 5.71 14.92 19.11
CA MET A 205 4.34 15.45 19.15
C MET A 205 3.77 15.52 17.75
N ASP A 206 2.45 15.40 17.63
CA ASP A 206 1.69 15.60 16.40
C ASP A 206 0.80 16.84 16.55
N LEU A 207 1.32 17.99 16.13
CA LEU A 207 0.61 19.28 16.14
C LEU A 207 -0.39 19.40 14.98
N ILE A 208 -0.18 18.64 13.90
CA ILE A 208 -1.06 18.70 12.72
C ILE A 208 -2.36 17.97 13.04
N GLY A 209 -2.27 16.79 13.66
CA GLY A 209 -3.42 16.00 14.11
C GLY A 209 -4.09 16.51 15.39
N ASP A 210 -3.50 17.48 16.10
CA ASP A 210 -4.05 18.04 17.34
C ASP A 210 -5.26 18.95 17.05
N LYS A 211 -6.42 18.61 17.60
CA LYS A 211 -7.68 19.36 17.42
C LYS A 211 -7.67 20.74 18.10
N ASP A 212 -6.79 20.97 19.08
CA ASP A 212 -6.61 22.30 19.67
C ASP A 212 -5.79 23.23 18.73
N VAL A 213 -4.99 22.65 17.84
CA VAL A 213 -4.16 23.37 16.86
C VAL A 213 -4.90 23.52 15.52
N ILE A 214 -5.45 22.42 15.00
CA ILE A 214 -6.24 22.32 13.78
C ILE A 214 -7.66 21.85 14.13
N SER A 215 -8.51 22.79 14.54
CA SER A 215 -9.89 22.53 14.97
C SER A 215 -10.80 22.07 13.83
N ASP A 216 -11.95 21.49 14.18
CA ASP A 216 -12.96 21.03 13.21
C ASP A 216 -13.45 22.17 12.31
N GLU A 217 -13.51 23.41 12.81
CA GLU A 217 -13.87 24.59 12.00
C GLU A 217 -12.83 24.87 10.92
N ILE A 218 -11.54 24.73 11.24
CA ILE A 218 -10.43 24.95 10.30
C ILE A 218 -10.41 23.84 9.26
N GLN A 219 -10.60 22.58 9.68
CA GLN A 219 -10.71 21.44 8.77
C GLN A 219 -11.87 21.65 7.79
N LYS A 220 -13.05 22.03 8.32
CA LYS A 220 -14.22 22.35 7.52
C LYS A 220 -13.99 23.51 6.55
N GLU A 221 -13.21 24.51 6.94
CA GLU A 221 -12.81 25.59 6.04
C GLU A 221 -11.88 25.07 4.94
N LEU A 222 -10.87 24.27 5.29
CA LEU A 222 -9.94 23.64 4.34
C LEU A 222 -10.66 22.78 3.30
N HIS A 223 -11.66 22.00 3.70
CA HIS A 223 -12.49 21.18 2.79
C HIS A 223 -13.25 21.98 1.73
N GLN A 224 -13.44 23.29 1.92
CA GLN A 224 -14.05 24.14 0.89
C GLN A 224 -13.10 24.35 -0.30
N PHE A 225 -11.79 24.27 -0.06
CA PHE A 225 -10.74 24.54 -1.04
C PHE A 225 -10.08 23.24 -1.53
N VAL A 226 -9.71 22.36 -0.62
CA VAL A 226 -9.03 21.09 -0.93
C VAL A 226 -10.08 19.98 -0.99
N LYS A 227 -10.39 19.54 -2.20
CA LYS A 227 -11.30 18.42 -2.43
C LYS A 227 -10.53 17.23 -2.94
N PHE A 228 -10.59 16.12 -2.21
CA PHE A 228 -10.12 14.85 -2.72
C PHE A 228 -11.19 14.30 -3.68
N ASP A 229 -10.83 14.09 -4.95
CA ASP A 229 -11.73 13.38 -5.86
C ASP A 229 -11.75 11.89 -5.51
N LEU A 230 -12.63 11.54 -4.58
CA LEU A 230 -12.80 10.16 -4.14
C LEU A 230 -13.69 9.34 -5.07
N THR A 231 -14.20 9.93 -6.17
CA THR A 231 -15.12 9.34 -7.17
C THR A 231 -16.29 8.50 -6.61
N GLY A 232 -16.60 8.63 -5.31
CA GLY A 232 -17.49 7.72 -4.56
C GLY A 232 -16.99 6.27 -4.49
N ARG A 233 -15.77 5.97 -4.96
CA ARG A 233 -15.19 4.61 -4.99
C ARG A 233 -14.58 4.20 -3.64
N PHE A 234 -14.20 5.19 -2.83
CA PHE A 234 -13.56 4.99 -1.52
C PHE A 234 -14.47 5.54 -0.41
N LYS A 235 -14.64 4.76 0.66
CA LYS A 235 -15.26 5.18 1.91
C LYS A 235 -14.16 5.71 2.83
N LEU A 236 -13.69 6.92 2.55
CA LEU A 236 -12.72 7.59 3.42
C LEU A 236 -13.42 8.58 4.33
N ASN A 237 -12.90 8.73 5.54
CA ASN A 237 -13.14 9.91 6.35
C ASN A 237 -12.24 11.04 5.81
N GLU A 238 -12.83 12.05 5.16
CA GLU A 238 -12.07 13.16 4.57
C GLU A 238 -11.25 13.92 5.64
N ASP A 239 -11.76 14.00 6.88
CA ASP A 239 -11.05 14.65 7.99
C ASP A 239 -9.73 13.93 8.31
N ARG A 240 -9.70 12.60 8.13
CA ARG A 240 -8.50 11.80 8.38
C ARG A 240 -7.43 12.04 7.31
N ILE A 241 -7.83 12.19 6.04
CA ILE A 241 -6.87 12.40 4.93
C ILE A 241 -6.14 13.74 5.06
N LEU A 242 -6.80 14.78 5.57
CA LEU A 242 -6.16 16.09 5.73
C LEU A 242 -5.14 16.13 6.87
N LEU A 243 -5.24 15.21 7.83
CA LEU A 243 -4.41 15.17 9.03
C LEU A 243 -3.31 14.12 8.97
N ASP A 244 -3.49 13.08 8.12
CA ASP A 244 -2.46 12.09 7.77
C ASP A 244 -1.46 12.67 6.75
#